data_AF-A0A931U590-F1
#
_entry.id   AF-A0A931U590-F1
#
_cell.length_a   1.000
_cell.length_b   1.000
_cell.length_c   1.000
_cell.angle_alpha   90.00
_cell.angle_beta   90.00
_cell.angle_gamma   90.00
#
_symmetry.space_group_name_H-M   'P 1'
#
loop_
_entity.id
_entity.type
_entity.pdbx_description
1 polymer ?
#
loop_
_entity_poly.entity_id
_entity_poly.type
_entity_poly.pdbx_seq_one_letter_code
_entity_poly.pdbx_strand_id
1 'polypeptide(L)'
;MVREYDGLGKSISTVAQSVIQAILDDLGGKGVGQSAEPKKQANKREEAATILSVARKGGMVPITSPLVDLFTEDQNGTEYCIAMTTAKPNAGEFKAHKRTLLEWIAIRGATKPTVRIQTMVAIPYNPYEGSPYNRWTMQRWFDADNELLVGRHFWDFLGGDGTYEELLEIFERVGRELNEDIQPAIERGERGRRRRGA
;
A
#
# COMPACT_ATOMS: atom_id res chain seq x y z
N MET A 1 7.43 -19.83 -14.03
CA MET A 1 7.91 -18.90 -15.08
C MET A 1 7.83 -17.51 -14.49
N VAL A 2 8.96 -16.88 -14.16
CA VAL A 2 8.96 -15.50 -13.62
C VAL A 2 8.69 -14.58 -14.80
N ARG A 3 7.55 -13.89 -14.82
CA ARG A 3 7.28 -12.85 -15.81
C ARG A 3 7.98 -11.58 -15.36
N GLU A 4 8.71 -10.97 -16.28
CA GLU A 4 9.35 -9.68 -16.05
C GLU A 4 8.28 -8.57 -16.05
N TYR A 5 8.35 -7.66 -15.07
CA TYR A 5 7.42 -6.53 -14.97
C TYR A 5 7.77 -5.48 -16.02
N ASP A 6 6.85 -5.21 -16.95
CA ASP A 6 7.00 -4.32 -18.09
C ASP A 6 6.46 -2.89 -17.85
N GLY A 7 6.11 -2.59 -16.59
CA GLY A 7 5.43 -1.35 -16.22
C GLY A 7 3.90 -1.46 -16.32
N LEU A 8 3.18 -0.57 -15.63
CA LEU A 8 1.70 -0.56 -15.64
C LEU A 8 1.11 -0.07 -16.97
N GLY A 9 1.75 0.95 -17.55
CA GLY A 9 1.26 1.65 -18.72
C GLY A 9 1.71 3.11 -18.72
N LYS A 10 1.56 3.77 -19.88
CA LYS A 10 2.05 5.15 -20.11
C LYS A 10 0.92 6.12 -20.45
N SER A 11 -0.32 5.74 -20.20
CA SER A 11 -1.49 6.60 -20.41
C SER A 11 -2.62 6.24 -19.47
N ILE A 12 -3.51 7.19 -19.24
CA ILE A 12 -4.71 7.03 -18.41
C ILE A 12 -5.91 7.70 -19.10
N SER A 13 -7.09 7.11 -18.97
CA SER A 13 -8.34 7.66 -19.51
C SER A 13 -8.79 8.90 -18.73
N THR A 14 -9.22 9.95 -19.44
CA THR A 14 -9.81 11.15 -18.82
C THR A 14 -11.09 10.84 -18.05
N VAL A 15 -11.92 9.92 -18.57
CA VAL A 15 -13.15 9.49 -17.88
C VAL A 15 -12.81 8.71 -16.62
N ALA A 16 -11.80 7.82 -16.66
CA ALA A 16 -11.34 7.11 -15.49
C ALA A 16 -10.79 8.07 -14.42
N GLN A 17 -10.04 9.10 -14.80
CA GLN A 17 -9.58 10.14 -13.87
C GLN A 17 -10.74 10.87 -13.19
N SER A 18 -11.79 11.23 -13.93
CA SER A 18 -13.00 11.85 -13.35
C SER A 18 -13.73 10.91 -12.39
N VAL A 19 -13.83 9.62 -12.71
CA VAL A 19 -14.44 8.60 -11.83
C VAL A 19 -13.61 8.42 -10.55
N ILE A 20 -12.28 8.35 -10.66
CA ILE A 20 -11.39 8.26 -9.50
C ILE A 20 -11.57 9.48 -8.60
N GLN A 21 -11.65 10.68 -9.20
CA GLN A 21 -11.88 11.91 -8.44
C GLN A 21 -13.22 11.87 -7.70
N ALA A 22 -14.30 11.43 -8.35
CA ALA A 22 -15.61 11.28 -7.72
C ALA A 22 -15.58 10.28 -6.55
N ILE A 23 -14.93 9.13 -6.70
CA ILE A 23 -14.74 8.15 -5.61
C ILE A 23 -14.01 8.81 -4.43
N LEU A 24 -12.91 9.53 -4.68
CA LEU A 24 -12.14 10.18 -3.63
C LEU A 24 -12.93 11.30 -2.93
N ASP A 25 -13.80 12.00 -3.65
CA ASP A 25 -14.67 13.04 -3.08
C ASP A 25 -15.80 12.43 -2.25
N ASP A 26 -16.36 11.29 -2.66
CA ASP A 26 -17.36 10.54 -1.89
C ASP A 26 -16.78 9.98 -0.57
N LEU A 27 -15.55 9.46 -0.62
CA LEU A 27 -14.82 8.98 0.56
C LEU A 27 -14.34 10.12 1.47
N GLY A 28 -13.93 11.25 0.87
CA GLY A 28 -13.38 12.41 1.56
C GLY A 28 -14.43 13.39 2.09
N GLY A 29 -15.66 13.32 1.60
CA GLY A 29 -16.74 14.22 1.96
C GLY A 29 -17.08 14.15 3.45
N LYS A 30 -16.92 15.25 4.16
CA LYS A 30 -17.61 15.46 5.44
C LYS A 30 -19.09 15.68 5.08
N GLY A 31 -20.00 14.86 5.60
CA GLY A 31 -21.41 15.26 5.53
C GLY A 31 -21.60 16.61 6.22
N VAL A 32 -22.66 17.33 5.87
CA VAL A 32 -22.94 18.65 6.44
C VAL A 32 -23.24 18.48 7.93
N GLY A 33 -22.40 19.06 8.80
CA GLY A 33 -22.52 18.99 10.26
C GLY A 33 -21.39 18.20 10.94
N GLN A 34 -21.01 18.59 12.16
CA GLN A 34 -19.91 17.99 12.94
C GLN A 34 -20.16 16.53 13.40
N SER A 35 -21.24 15.90 12.93
CA SER A 35 -21.71 14.58 13.33
C SER A 35 -22.00 13.66 12.13
N ALA A 36 -21.56 14.01 10.93
CA ALA A 36 -21.99 13.27 9.75
C ALA A 36 -21.12 12.04 9.47
N GLU A 37 -21.79 10.88 9.43
CA GLU A 37 -21.28 9.63 8.87
C GLU A 37 -20.75 9.85 7.44
N PRO A 38 -19.72 9.10 6.99
CA PRO A 38 -19.25 9.18 5.61
C PRO A 38 -20.40 8.89 4.64
N LYS A 39 -20.45 9.59 3.50
CA LYS A 39 -21.48 9.35 2.47
C LYS A 39 -21.44 7.90 1.95
N LYS A 40 -20.25 7.30 1.94
CA LYS A 40 -20.00 5.92 1.52
C LYS A 40 -18.75 5.37 2.21
N GLN A 41 -18.78 4.08 2.57
CA GLN A 41 -17.60 3.33 3.00
C GLN A 41 -16.80 2.84 1.78
N ALA A 42 -15.47 2.80 1.89
CA ALA A 42 -14.63 2.24 0.84
C ALA A 42 -15.03 0.79 0.51
N ASN A 43 -15.11 0.48 -0.78
CA ASN A 43 -15.44 -0.86 -1.28
C ASN A 43 -14.56 -1.15 -2.49
N LYS A 44 -13.50 -1.94 -2.25
CA LYS A 44 -12.46 -2.18 -3.26
C LYS A 44 -13.04 -2.76 -4.54
N ARG A 45 -13.93 -3.74 -4.40
CA ARG A 45 -14.50 -4.47 -5.54
C ARG A 45 -15.34 -3.56 -6.43
N GLU A 46 -16.23 -2.77 -5.84
CA GLU A 46 -17.09 -1.85 -6.59
C GLU A 46 -16.28 -0.75 -7.28
N GLU A 47 -15.33 -0.15 -6.56
CA GLU A 47 -14.47 0.91 -7.08
C GLU A 47 -13.63 0.41 -8.25
N ALA A 48 -12.99 -0.75 -8.11
CA ALA A 48 -12.20 -1.36 -9.17
C ALA A 48 -13.06 -1.70 -10.39
N ALA A 49 -14.22 -2.33 -10.20
CA ALA A 49 -15.13 -2.67 -11.29
C ALA A 49 -15.61 -1.41 -12.04
N THR A 50 -15.95 -0.35 -11.30
CA THR A 50 -16.38 0.93 -11.87
C THR A 50 -15.27 1.53 -12.73
N ILE A 51 -14.04 1.60 -12.21
CA ILE A 51 -12.89 2.14 -12.93
C ILE A 51 -12.56 1.31 -14.17
N LEU A 52 -12.49 -0.02 -14.05
CA LEU A 52 -12.21 -0.91 -15.19
C LEU A 52 -13.24 -0.75 -16.31
N SER A 53 -14.52 -0.53 -15.98
CA SER A 53 -15.59 -0.33 -16.97
C SER A 53 -15.43 0.95 -17.81
N VAL A 54 -14.62 1.91 -17.34
CA VAL A 54 -14.38 3.20 -18.01
C VAL A 54 -12.91 3.42 -18.40
N ALA A 55 -12.01 2.48 -18.11
CA ALA A 55 -10.56 2.62 -18.28
C ALA A 55 -10.10 2.97 -19.70
N ARG A 56 -10.94 2.75 -20.72
CA ARG A 56 -10.69 3.08 -22.14
C ARG A 56 -11.68 4.08 -22.73
N LYS A 57 -12.48 4.76 -21.90
CA LYS A 57 -13.47 5.75 -22.36
C LYS A 57 -12.87 7.16 -22.37
N GLY A 58 -13.35 8.01 -23.29
CA GLY A 58 -12.84 9.39 -23.43
C GLY A 58 -11.44 9.46 -24.03
N GLY A 59 -10.73 10.54 -23.74
CA GLY A 59 -9.36 10.76 -24.23
C GLY A 59 -8.34 9.98 -23.40
N MET A 60 -7.23 9.59 -24.03
CA MET A 60 -6.09 8.99 -23.34
C MET A 60 -5.01 10.05 -23.13
N VAL A 61 -4.70 10.34 -21.87
CA VAL A 61 -3.68 11.31 -21.48
C VAL A 61 -2.36 10.56 -21.29
N PRO A 62 -1.26 10.96 -21.97
CA PRO A 62 0.05 10.38 -21.72
C PRO A 62 0.55 10.75 -20.32
N ILE A 63 1.14 9.77 -19.64
CA ILE A 63 1.73 9.93 -18.31
C ILE A 63 3.08 9.22 -18.25
N THR A 64 3.93 9.61 -17.30
CA THR A 64 5.05 8.77 -16.89
C THR A 64 4.50 7.50 -16.27
N SER A 65 5.05 6.34 -16.67
CA SER A 65 4.63 5.07 -16.06
C SER A 65 4.85 5.14 -14.55
N PRO A 66 3.81 4.90 -13.73
CA PRO A 66 3.99 4.90 -12.29
C PRO A 66 4.89 3.75 -11.86
N LEU A 67 5.67 4.01 -10.81
CA LEU A 67 6.45 2.99 -10.13
C LEU A 67 5.52 2.19 -9.21
N VAL A 68 5.65 0.88 -9.24
CA VAL A 68 4.99 -0.05 -8.30
C VAL A 68 6.11 -0.63 -7.45
N ASP A 69 6.00 -0.53 -6.13
CA ASP A 69 7.07 -0.98 -5.23
C ASP A 69 7.23 -2.50 -5.31
N LEU A 70 6.12 -3.23 -5.38
CA LEU A 70 6.11 -4.67 -5.54
C LEU A 70 4.97 -5.14 -6.47
N PHE A 71 5.33 -5.95 -7.45
CA PHE A 71 4.41 -6.58 -8.39
C PHE A 71 4.52 -8.11 -8.29
N THR A 72 3.39 -8.79 -8.17
CA THR A 72 3.31 -10.26 -8.25
C THR A 72 2.13 -10.68 -9.13
N GLU A 73 2.19 -11.88 -9.71
CA GLU A 73 1.09 -12.49 -10.46
C GLU A 73 0.87 -13.91 -9.90
N ASP A 74 -0.37 -14.26 -9.53
CA ASP A 74 -0.70 -15.60 -9.06
C ASP A 74 -0.81 -16.61 -10.23
N GLN A 75 -0.94 -17.90 -9.90
CA GLN A 75 -1.14 -18.96 -10.89
C GLN A 75 -2.44 -18.82 -11.69
N ASN A 76 -3.40 -18.04 -11.20
CA ASN A 76 -4.65 -17.77 -11.90
C ASN A 76 -4.49 -16.60 -12.87
N GLY A 77 -3.40 -15.83 -12.83
CA GLY A 77 -3.19 -14.64 -13.64
C GLY A 77 -3.77 -13.35 -13.03
N THR A 78 -4.01 -13.34 -11.73
CA THR A 78 -4.33 -12.13 -10.95
C THR A 78 -3.05 -11.36 -10.67
N GLU A 79 -3.00 -10.10 -11.10
CA GLU A 79 -1.89 -9.18 -10.84
C GLU A 79 -2.12 -8.44 -9.52
N TYR A 80 -1.10 -8.41 -8.66
CA TYR A 80 -1.07 -7.65 -7.42
C TYR A 80 -0.06 -6.53 -7.54
N CYS A 81 -0.51 -5.29 -7.38
CA CYS A 81 0.37 -4.12 -7.29
C CYS A 81 0.31 -3.56 -5.88
N ILE A 82 1.45 -3.55 -5.20
CA ILE A 82 1.55 -3.22 -3.79
C ILE A 82 2.38 -1.96 -3.61
N ALA A 83 1.79 -0.97 -2.93
CA ALA A 83 2.49 0.22 -2.46
C ALA A 83 2.99 -0.02 -1.03
N MET A 84 4.28 0.11 -0.79
CA MET A 84 4.85 -0.05 0.54
C MET A 84 4.89 1.29 1.28
N THR A 85 4.59 1.26 2.57
CA THR A 85 4.63 2.47 3.39
C THR A 85 5.11 2.18 4.81
N THR A 86 5.39 3.25 5.55
CA THR A 86 5.84 3.14 6.94
C THR A 86 4.67 2.84 7.88
N ALA A 87 4.99 2.43 9.11
CA ALA A 87 4.02 1.97 10.10
C ALA A 87 3.01 2.99 10.63
N LYS A 88 3.20 4.29 10.34
CA LYS A 88 2.36 5.35 10.91
C LYS A 88 2.01 6.46 9.89
N PRO A 89 1.37 6.13 8.76
CA PRO A 89 1.02 7.16 7.78
C PRO A 89 -0.01 8.14 8.37
N ASN A 90 0.08 9.40 7.94
CA ASN A 90 -0.89 10.44 8.24
C ASN A 90 -2.10 10.40 7.29
N ALA A 91 -3.14 11.17 7.59
CA ALA A 91 -4.37 11.16 6.80
C ALA A 91 -4.18 11.61 5.33
N GLY A 92 -3.23 12.52 5.07
CA GLY A 92 -2.90 12.96 3.71
C GLY A 92 -2.22 11.85 2.91
N GLU A 93 -1.33 11.09 3.54
CA GLU A 93 -0.67 9.93 2.94
C GLU A 93 -1.67 8.83 2.59
N PHE A 94 -2.66 8.56 3.43
CA PHE A 94 -3.70 7.58 3.11
C PHE A 94 -4.54 7.98 1.89
N LYS A 95 -4.95 9.25 1.79
CA LYS A 95 -5.65 9.76 0.60
C LYS A 95 -4.77 9.64 -0.65
N ALA A 96 -3.48 9.94 -0.54
CA ALA A 96 -2.54 9.80 -1.65
C ALA A 96 -2.38 8.35 -2.09
N HIS A 97 -2.16 7.42 -1.15
CA HIS A 97 -2.11 5.99 -1.44
C HIS A 97 -3.41 5.50 -2.10
N LYS A 98 -4.57 5.89 -1.60
CA LYS A 98 -5.86 5.50 -2.20
C LYS A 98 -5.95 5.94 -3.66
N ARG A 99 -5.58 7.19 -3.97
CA ARG A 99 -5.51 7.67 -5.36
C ARG A 99 -4.58 6.81 -6.21
N THR A 100 -3.35 6.56 -5.74
CA THR A 100 -2.36 5.73 -6.43
C THR A 100 -2.92 4.34 -6.76
N LEU A 101 -3.54 3.67 -5.79
CA LEU A 101 -4.13 2.35 -5.98
C LEU A 101 -5.22 2.33 -7.06
N LEU A 102 -6.07 3.36 -7.11
CA LEU A 102 -7.14 3.50 -8.08
C LEU A 102 -6.62 3.86 -9.49
N GLU A 103 -5.60 4.71 -9.56
CA GLU A 103 -4.92 5.07 -10.82
C GLU A 103 -4.23 3.86 -11.46
N TRP A 104 -3.58 3.00 -10.66
CA TRP A 104 -2.99 1.76 -11.17
C TRP A 104 -4.03 0.85 -11.83
N ILE A 105 -5.23 0.73 -11.24
CA ILE A 105 -6.34 -0.04 -11.83
C ILE A 105 -6.75 0.57 -13.19
N ALA A 106 -6.89 1.89 -13.27
CA ALA A 106 -7.26 2.57 -14.51
C ALA A 106 -6.20 2.39 -15.61
N ILE A 107 -4.92 2.56 -15.27
CA ILE A 107 -3.80 2.46 -16.20
C ILE A 107 -3.69 1.02 -16.71
N ARG A 108 -3.73 0.03 -15.82
CA ARG A 108 -3.66 -1.38 -16.24
C ARG A 108 -4.90 -1.83 -17.01
N GLY A 109 -6.09 -1.36 -16.64
CA GLY A 109 -7.31 -1.63 -17.41
C GLY A 109 -7.28 -1.02 -18.81
N ALA A 110 -6.59 0.10 -18.99
CA ALA A 110 -6.39 0.70 -20.30
C ALA A 110 -5.45 -0.12 -21.19
N THR A 111 -4.38 -0.69 -20.62
CA THR A 111 -3.38 -1.48 -21.34
C THR A 111 -3.80 -2.95 -21.52
N LYS A 112 -4.48 -3.54 -20.54
CA LYS A 112 -4.89 -4.95 -20.49
C LYS A 112 -6.38 -5.04 -20.09
N PRO A 113 -7.33 -4.97 -21.04
CA PRO A 113 -8.75 -4.84 -20.76
C PRO A 113 -9.41 -6.00 -19.99
N THR A 114 -8.78 -7.18 -20.02
CA THR A 114 -9.25 -8.40 -19.34
C THR A 114 -8.44 -8.71 -18.08
N VAL A 115 -7.66 -7.74 -17.59
CA VAL A 115 -6.83 -7.92 -16.39
C VAL A 115 -7.69 -8.21 -15.15
N ARG A 116 -7.19 -9.11 -14.31
CA ARG A 116 -7.61 -9.23 -12.91
C ARG A 116 -6.54 -8.55 -12.07
N ILE A 117 -6.82 -7.34 -11.60
CA ILE A 117 -5.85 -6.55 -10.84
C ILE A 117 -6.37 -6.29 -9.41
N GLN A 118 -5.48 -6.49 -8.44
CA GLN A 118 -5.63 -6.17 -7.04
C GLN A 118 -4.56 -5.13 -6.69
N THR A 119 -4.94 -4.05 -6.02
CA THR A 119 -4.00 -2.98 -5.63
C THR A 119 -4.11 -2.72 -4.15
N MET A 120 -2.99 -2.71 -3.44
CA MET A 120 -2.94 -2.81 -1.97
C MET A 120 -1.84 -1.94 -1.37
N VAL A 121 -2.00 -1.53 -0.12
CA VAL A 121 -0.95 -0.93 0.69
C VAL A 121 -0.37 -1.99 1.62
N ALA A 122 0.96 -2.06 1.69
CA ALA A 122 1.67 -2.92 2.62
C ALA A 122 2.42 -2.11 3.67
N ILE A 123 2.29 -2.54 4.93
CA ILE A 123 3.04 -2.05 6.07
C ILE A 123 3.88 -3.22 6.60
N PRO A 124 5.21 -3.19 6.48
CA PRO A 124 6.04 -4.38 6.76
C PRO A 124 5.99 -4.91 8.20
N TYR A 125 5.58 -4.10 9.18
CA TYR A 125 5.44 -4.51 10.58
C TYR A 125 4.31 -3.75 11.27
N ASN A 126 3.73 -4.35 12.31
CA ASN A 126 2.73 -3.69 13.14
C ASN A 126 3.40 -3.00 14.34
N PRO A 127 3.35 -1.66 14.46
CA PRO A 127 3.94 -0.96 15.60
C PRO A 127 3.15 -1.15 16.92
N TYR A 128 2.02 -1.85 16.87
CA TYR A 128 1.12 -2.15 17.99
C TYR A 128 1.04 -3.66 18.26
N GLU A 129 2.17 -4.35 18.12
CA GLU A 129 2.26 -5.79 18.29
C GLU A 129 1.55 -6.27 19.58
N GLY A 130 0.76 -7.34 19.46
CA GLY A 130 -0.21 -7.78 20.48
C GLY A 130 -1.63 -7.22 20.32
N SER A 131 -1.87 -6.33 19.35
CA SER A 131 -3.21 -5.86 18.96
C SER A 131 -3.32 -5.69 17.45
N PRO A 132 -4.53 -5.82 16.86
CA PRO A 132 -4.74 -5.51 15.45
C PRO A 132 -4.27 -4.11 15.11
N TYR A 133 -3.68 -3.95 13.93
CA TYR A 133 -3.25 -2.63 13.48
C TYR A 133 -4.47 -1.71 13.37
N ASN A 134 -4.53 -0.71 14.25
CA ASN A 134 -5.64 0.22 14.32
C ASN A 134 -5.16 1.67 14.16
N ARG A 135 -5.54 2.29 13.06
CA ARG A 135 -5.38 3.72 12.79
C ARG A 135 -6.74 4.28 12.41
N TRP A 136 -7.36 5.03 13.30
CA TRP A 136 -8.66 5.67 13.04
C TRP A 136 -8.65 6.55 11.78
N THR A 137 -7.49 7.13 11.42
CA THR A 137 -7.29 7.93 10.20
C THR A 137 -7.38 7.12 8.91
N MET A 138 -7.29 5.78 8.97
CA MET A 138 -7.42 4.88 7.82
C MET A 138 -8.84 4.50 7.48
N GLN A 139 -9.70 4.33 8.49
CA GLN A 139 -10.94 3.55 8.41
C GLN A 139 -11.94 4.05 7.35
N ARG A 140 -11.72 5.24 6.79
CA ARG A 140 -12.59 5.83 5.75
C ARG A 140 -12.08 5.63 4.32
N TRP A 141 -10.77 5.53 4.11
CA TRP A 141 -10.19 5.54 2.77
C TRP A 141 -10.03 4.16 2.16
N PHE A 142 -9.93 3.14 3.01
CA PHE A 142 -9.57 1.78 2.60
C PHE A 142 -10.61 0.78 3.06
N ASP A 143 -10.87 -0.17 2.19
CA ASP A 143 -11.44 -1.47 2.53
C ASP A 143 -10.31 -2.31 3.14
N ALA A 144 -10.17 -2.27 4.46
CA ALA A 144 -9.00 -2.78 5.16
C ALA A 144 -8.73 -4.27 4.87
N ASP A 145 -9.79 -5.07 4.73
CA ASP A 145 -9.70 -6.52 4.49
C ASP A 145 -9.16 -6.84 3.09
N ASN A 146 -9.32 -5.92 2.13
CA ASN A 146 -8.98 -6.14 0.72
C ASN A 146 -7.84 -5.26 0.21
N GLU A 147 -7.47 -4.19 0.95
CA GLU A 147 -6.50 -3.20 0.49
C GLU A 147 -5.32 -2.99 1.44
N LEU A 148 -5.31 -3.63 2.62
CA LEU A 148 -4.25 -3.43 3.60
C LEU A 148 -3.60 -4.75 4.04
N LEU A 149 -2.29 -4.84 3.85
CA LEU A 149 -1.47 -5.91 4.42
C LEU A 149 -0.54 -5.34 5.50
N VAL A 150 -0.54 -5.95 6.69
CA VAL A 150 0.30 -5.49 7.80
C VAL A 150 1.05 -6.65 8.42
N GLY A 151 2.37 -6.51 8.59
CA GLY A 151 3.22 -7.48 9.28
C GLY A 151 3.02 -8.88 8.73
N ARG A 152 2.58 -9.81 9.57
CA ARG A 152 2.26 -11.19 9.21
C ARG A 152 1.47 -11.32 7.91
N HIS A 153 0.36 -10.60 7.76
CA HIS A 153 -0.47 -10.70 6.56
C HIS A 153 0.29 -10.32 5.29
N PHE A 154 1.22 -9.36 5.36
CA PHE A 154 2.03 -8.97 4.21
C PHE A 154 3.05 -10.04 3.84
N TRP A 155 3.82 -10.51 4.82
CA TRP A 155 4.89 -11.46 4.57
C TRP A 155 4.36 -12.85 4.21
N ASP A 156 3.30 -13.31 4.89
CA ASP A 156 2.68 -14.60 4.59
C ASP A 156 1.97 -14.57 3.22
N PHE A 157 1.41 -13.43 2.82
CA PHE A 157 0.88 -13.26 1.46
C PHE A 157 1.96 -13.45 0.38
N LEU A 158 3.19 -13.02 0.64
CA LEU A 158 4.29 -13.09 -0.32
C LEU A 158 5.04 -14.42 -0.31
N GLY A 159 5.36 -14.94 0.87
CA GLY A 159 6.22 -16.12 1.03
C GLY A 159 5.46 -17.40 1.41
N GLY A 160 4.18 -17.30 1.74
CA GLY A 160 3.38 -18.39 2.29
C GLY A 160 3.32 -18.39 3.82
N ASP A 161 2.44 -19.22 4.37
CA ASP A 161 2.18 -19.31 5.81
C ASP A 161 3.47 -19.54 6.61
N GLY A 162 3.70 -18.72 7.64
CA GLY A 162 4.88 -18.81 8.52
C GLY A 162 6.08 -17.97 8.08
N THR A 163 6.02 -17.34 6.90
CA THR A 163 7.12 -16.48 6.40
C THR A 163 7.46 -15.37 7.38
N TYR A 164 6.45 -14.75 8.01
CA TYR A 164 6.71 -13.69 8.98
C TYR A 164 7.53 -14.17 10.17
N GLU A 165 7.23 -15.35 10.71
CA GLU A 165 7.96 -15.93 11.84
C GLU A 165 9.40 -16.26 11.45
N GLU A 166 9.59 -16.88 10.29
CA GLU A 166 10.92 -17.20 9.78
C GLU A 166 11.78 -15.94 9.62
N LEU A 167 11.19 -14.85 9.11
CA LEU A 167 11.87 -13.56 9.02
C LEU A 167 12.27 -13.03 10.40
N LEU A 168 11.37 -13.09 11.39
CA LEU A 168 11.67 -12.65 12.76
C LEU A 168 12.81 -13.45 13.39
N GLU A 169 12.82 -14.78 13.22
CA GLU A 169 13.90 -15.64 13.69
C GLU A 169 15.25 -15.31 13.03
N ILE A 170 15.23 -15.02 11.72
CA ILE A 170 16.43 -14.57 10.99
C ILE A 170 16.91 -13.23 11.53
N PHE A 171 16.02 -12.24 11.71
CA PHE A 171 16.38 -10.94 12.27
C PHE A 171 16.93 -11.06 13.69
N GLU A 172 16.37 -11.92 14.54
CA GLU A 172 16.88 -12.15 15.89
C GLU A 172 18.27 -12.79 15.87
N ARG A 173 18.48 -13.81 15.03
CA ARG A 173 19.78 -14.49 14.89
C ARG A 173 20.85 -13.51 14.41
N VAL A 174 20.60 -12.83 13.29
CA VAL A 174 21.54 -11.87 12.70
C VAL A 174 21.76 -10.67 13.65
N GLY A 175 20.70 -10.23 14.34
CA GLY A 175 20.78 -9.16 15.32
C GLY A 175 21.68 -9.51 16.50
N ARG A 176 21.66 -10.76 17.00
CA ARG A 176 22.57 -11.23 18.05
C ARG A 176 24.03 -11.23 17.59
N GLU A 177 24.29 -11.73 16.40
CA GLU A 177 25.64 -11.77 15.81
C GLU A 177 26.20 -10.35 15.62
N LEU A 178 25.42 -9.43 15.04
CA LEU A 178 25.87 -8.05 14.83
C LEU A 178 26.00 -7.24 16.12
N ASN A 179 25.29 -7.60 17.18
CA ASN A 179 25.33 -6.83 18.43
C ASN A 179 26.74 -6.80 19.03
N GLU A 180 27.48 -7.90 18.93
CA GLU A 180 28.86 -7.98 19.42
C GLU A 180 29.79 -6.97 18.73
N ASP A 181 29.56 -6.73 17.43
CA ASP A 181 30.34 -5.78 16.62
C ASP A 181 29.93 -4.32 16.82
N ILE A 182 28.63 -4.07 17.03
CA ILE A 182 28.07 -2.71 17.12
C ILE A 182 28.17 -2.14 18.54
N GLN A 183 28.10 -2.99 19.57
CA GLN A 183 28.10 -2.55 20.97
C GLN A 183 29.29 -1.64 21.33
N PRO A 184 30.54 -1.91 20.93
CA PRO A 184 31.66 -1.01 21.21
C PRO A 184 31.49 0.39 20.59
N ALA A 185 30.87 0.49 19.41
CA ALA A 185 30.62 1.76 18.75
C ALA A 185 29.53 2.57 19.46
N ILE A 186 28.46 1.92 19.91
CA ILE A 186 27.38 2.54 20.70
C ILE A 186 27.97 3.14 21.98
N GLU A 187 28.73 2.36 22.75
CA GLU A 187 29.32 2.83 24.01
C GLU A 187 30.29 4.01 23.83
N ARG A 188 31.09 4.02 22.75
CA ARG A 188 31.95 5.16 22.42
C ARG A 188 31.10 6.43 22.17
N GLY A 189 29.98 6.29 21.46
CA GLY A 189 29.04 7.37 21.21
C GLY A 189 28.44 7.95 22.50
N GLU A 190 28.03 7.08 23.42
CA GLU A 190 27.46 7.49 24.72
C GLU A 190 28.48 8.19 25.62
N ARG A 191 29.71 7.65 25.71
CA ARG A 191 30.81 8.28 26.45
C ARG A 191 31.16 9.65 25.88
N GLY A 192 31.14 9.81 24.56
CA GLY A 192 31.37 11.09 23.88
C GLY A 192 30.24 12.11 24.02
N ARG A 193 28.99 11.68 24.24
CA ARG A 193 27.86 12.57 24.57
C ARG A 193 27.95 13.07 26.01
N ARG A 194 28.27 12.20 26.98
CA ARG A 194 28.43 12.58 28.39
C ARG A 194 29.54 13.62 28.62
N ARG A 195 30.63 13.56 27.84
CA ARG A 195 31.73 14.53 27.89
C ARG A 195 31.46 15.88 27.22
N ARG A 196 30.39 16.00 26.41
CA ARG A 196 30.02 17.26 25.71
C ARG A 196 28.85 17.99 26.36
N GLY A 197 28.19 17.36 27.33
CA GLY A 197 27.11 17.95 28.14
C GLY A 197 27.52 18.29 29.58
N ALA A 198 28.82 18.18 29.90
CA ALA A 198 29.45 18.64 31.14
C ALA A 198 30.49 19.70 30.76
#